data_AF-A0ABD3FF24-F1
#
_entry.id   AF-A0ABD3FF24-F1
#
_cell.length_a   1.000
_cell.length_b   1.000
_cell.length_c   1.000
_cell.angle_alpha   90.00
_cell.angle_beta   90.00
_cell.angle_gamma   90.00
#
_symmetry.space_group_name_H-M   'P 1'
#
loop_
_entity.id
_entity.type
_entity.pdbx_description
1 polymer ?
#
loop_
_entity_poly.entity_id
_entity_poly.type
_entity_poly.pdbx_seq_one_letter_code
_entity_poly.pdbx_strand_id
1 'polypeptide(L)'
;MQPNDYIASMLERVNQERATKHLPPLRMHSNLQAAAQCQADDMAANNFMGHQGSDGSKMAQRAAQAGFTGGAVAENVAAGQKNVDAVVNSWMKSPGHRRNILGDYTVFGAAYAYNSASKYKHSWTQVFGRGGNDDIDDENDIPWASTGHDFSPESTEEDSTSEPDSIYQRQRSEEETTVKIVTCTSCWCFWG
;
A
#
# COMPACT_ATOMS: atom_id res chain seq x y z
N MET A 1 -5.26 -5.48 12.25
CA MET A 1 -4.15 -5.01 11.39
C MET A 1 -4.05 -3.53 11.64
N GLN A 2 -2.90 -3.04 12.10
CA GLN A 2 -2.69 -1.60 12.24
C GLN A 2 -2.76 -0.97 10.84
N PRO A 3 -3.46 0.17 10.66
CA PRO A 3 -3.57 0.85 9.36
C PRO A 3 -2.24 1.26 8.73
N ASN A 4 -1.15 1.26 9.49
CA ASN A 4 0.07 1.97 9.13
C ASN A 4 1.12 1.13 8.39
N ASP A 5 0.90 -0.17 8.15
CA ASP A 5 1.93 -1.02 7.54
C ASP A 5 1.45 -2.00 6.46
N TYR A 6 0.34 -1.68 5.79
CA TYR A 6 -0.10 -2.50 4.65
C TYR A 6 0.83 -2.38 3.44
N ILE A 7 1.53 -1.24 3.28
CA ILE A 7 2.38 -0.97 2.11
C ILE A 7 3.60 -1.87 2.15
N ALA A 8 4.34 -1.93 3.26
CA ALA A 8 5.51 -2.79 3.36
C ALA A 8 5.10 -4.27 3.33
N SER A 9 4.04 -4.63 4.06
CA SER A 9 3.47 -5.98 4.00
C SER A 9 3.11 -6.39 2.55
N MET A 10 2.57 -5.47 1.75
CA MET A 10 2.23 -5.72 0.35
C MET A 10 3.47 -5.94 -0.50
N LEU A 11 4.48 -5.07 -0.37
CA LEU A 11 5.73 -5.20 -1.11
C LEU A 11 6.44 -6.52 -0.77
N GLU A 12 6.58 -6.81 0.52
CA GLU A 12 7.20 -8.04 1.01
C GLU A 12 6.48 -9.25 0.43
N ARG A 13 5.15 -9.30 0.56
CA ARG A 13 4.35 -10.42 0.09
C ARG A 13 4.43 -10.60 -1.43
N VAL A 14 4.47 -9.52 -2.21
CA VAL A 14 4.70 -9.57 -3.66
C VAL A 14 6.10 -10.09 -3.98
N ASN A 15 7.12 -9.63 -3.25
CA ASN A 15 8.50 -10.07 -3.44
C ASN A 15 8.70 -11.54 -3.06
N GLN A 16 7.97 -12.07 -2.07
CA GLN A 16 7.93 -13.50 -1.77
C GLN A 16 7.41 -14.30 -2.98
N GLU A 17 6.32 -13.88 -3.63
CA GLU A 17 5.79 -14.53 -4.84
C GLU A 17 6.80 -14.49 -5.99
N ARG A 18 7.49 -13.35 -6.17
CA ARG A 18 8.53 -13.17 -7.20
C ARG A 18 9.76 -14.04 -6.94
N ALA A 19 10.16 -14.20 -5.69
CA ALA A 19 11.28 -15.06 -5.29
C ALA A 19 11.04 -16.53 -5.66
N THR A 20 9.79 -17.02 -5.60
CA THR A 20 9.44 -18.39 -6.04
C THR A 20 9.72 -18.65 -7.52
N LYS A 21 9.92 -17.58 -8.31
CA LYS A 21 10.26 -17.61 -9.73
C LYS A 21 11.65 -17.08 -10.03
N HIS A 22 12.48 -16.87 -9.01
CA HIS A 22 13.82 -16.29 -9.12
C HIS A 22 13.84 -14.93 -9.83
N LEU A 23 12.75 -14.16 -9.69
CA LEU A 23 12.67 -12.81 -10.22
C LEU A 23 13.28 -11.81 -9.22
N PRO A 24 13.94 -10.73 -9.69
CA PRO A 24 14.43 -9.68 -8.81
C PRO A 24 13.30 -9.04 -7.99
N PRO A 25 13.57 -8.62 -6.74
CA PRO A 25 12.59 -7.92 -5.93
C PRO A 25 12.25 -6.57 -6.57
N LEU A 26 11.00 -6.15 -6.38
CA LEU A 26 10.56 -4.78 -6.65
C LEU A 26 10.96 -3.88 -5.49
N ARG A 27 11.05 -2.58 -5.77
CA ARG A 27 11.28 -1.52 -4.79
C ARG A 27 10.13 -0.52 -4.81
N MET A 28 9.86 0.14 -3.69
CA MET A 28 8.87 1.23 -3.66
C MET A 28 9.30 2.37 -4.59
N HIS A 29 8.32 3.07 -5.14
CA HIS A 29 8.51 4.31 -5.87
C HIS A 29 7.35 5.26 -5.56
N SER A 30 7.68 6.43 -5.03
CA SER A 30 6.75 7.47 -4.57
C SER A 30 5.69 7.88 -5.61
N ASN A 31 6.08 8.12 -6.86
CA ASN A 31 5.12 8.47 -7.93
C ASN A 31 4.15 7.34 -8.26
N LEU A 32 4.59 6.07 -8.25
CA LEU A 32 3.68 4.93 -8.43
C LEU A 32 2.80 4.71 -7.20
N GLN A 33 3.31 5.02 -6.01
CA GLN A 33 2.54 5.02 -4.77
C GLN A 33 1.40 6.05 -4.83
N ALA A 34 1.68 7.27 -5.28
CA ALA A 34 0.66 8.31 -5.49
C ALA A 34 -0.40 7.88 -6.52
N ALA A 35 0.02 7.28 -7.63
CA ALA A 35 -0.89 6.76 -8.65
C ALA A 35 -1.79 5.62 -8.11
N ALA A 36 -1.22 4.71 -7.31
CA ALA A 36 -1.98 3.65 -6.65
C ALA A 36 -3.02 4.22 -5.67
N GLN A 37 -2.62 5.23 -4.89
CA GLN A 37 -3.48 5.89 -3.89
C GLN A 37 -4.68 6.58 -4.54
N CYS A 38 -4.45 7.37 -5.61
CA CYS A 38 -5.55 8.00 -6.34
C CYS A 38 -6.59 6.95 -6.82
N GLN A 39 -6.15 5.81 -7.36
CA GLN A 39 -7.08 4.77 -7.80
C GLN A 39 -7.81 4.05 -6.64
N ALA A 40 -7.11 3.75 -5.54
CA ALA A 40 -7.73 3.10 -4.39
C ALA A 40 -8.81 3.99 -3.74
N ASP A 41 -8.50 5.28 -3.57
CA ASP A 41 -9.42 6.28 -3.04
C ASP A 41 -10.62 6.48 -3.96
N ASP A 42 -10.39 6.55 -5.28
CA ASP A 42 -11.46 6.69 -6.27
C ASP A 42 -12.42 5.49 -6.25
N MET A 43 -11.89 4.26 -6.23
CA MET A 43 -12.71 3.05 -6.10
C MET A 43 -13.53 3.04 -4.80
N ALA A 44 -12.91 3.44 -3.68
CA ALA A 44 -13.58 3.49 -2.39
C ALA A 44 -14.67 4.58 -2.34
N ALA A 45 -14.42 5.76 -2.90
CA ALA A 45 -15.34 6.89 -2.91
C ALA A 45 -16.53 6.68 -3.87
N ASN A 46 -16.26 6.13 -5.06
CA ASN A 46 -17.25 5.99 -6.13
C ASN A 46 -17.86 4.58 -6.22
N ASN A 47 -17.59 3.72 -5.23
CA ASN A 47 -18.25 2.42 -5.04
C ASN A 47 -18.13 1.47 -6.24
N PHE A 48 -16.94 1.40 -6.86
CA PHE A 48 -16.66 0.53 -7.99
C PHE A 48 -15.34 -0.23 -7.82
N MET A 49 -15.12 -1.24 -8.66
CA MET A 49 -13.83 -1.91 -8.80
C MET A 49 -13.50 -2.02 -10.29
N GLY A 50 -12.39 -1.43 -10.71
CA GLY A 50 -11.97 -1.42 -12.11
C GLY A 50 -10.67 -0.63 -12.32
N HIS A 51 -10.11 -0.76 -13.53
CA HIS A 51 -8.86 -0.11 -13.92
C HIS A 51 -9.05 1.33 -14.41
N GLN A 52 -10.24 1.64 -14.94
CA GLN A 52 -10.58 2.99 -15.36
C GLN A 52 -11.09 3.76 -14.13
N GLY A 53 -10.54 4.95 -13.90
CA GLY A 53 -11.03 5.85 -12.86
C GLY A 53 -12.42 6.38 -13.18
N SER A 54 -13.13 6.89 -12.17
CA SER A 54 -14.45 7.53 -12.33
C SER A 54 -14.40 8.76 -13.24
N ASP A 55 -13.22 9.39 -13.36
CA ASP A 55 -12.88 10.47 -14.27
C ASP A 55 -12.49 10.01 -15.69
N GLY A 56 -12.50 8.70 -15.94
CA GLY A 56 -12.10 8.08 -17.20
C GLY A 56 -10.59 7.82 -17.34
N SER A 57 -9.77 8.20 -16.36
CA SER A 57 -8.32 8.00 -16.38
C SER A 57 -7.93 6.52 -16.45
N LYS A 58 -6.81 6.25 -17.11
CA LYS A 58 -6.16 4.92 -17.15
C LYS A 58 -4.92 4.92 -16.27
N MET A 59 -4.45 3.73 -15.87
CA MET A 59 -3.29 3.57 -14.99
C MET A 59 -2.03 4.32 -15.47
N ALA A 60 -1.73 4.30 -16.77
CA ALA A 60 -0.57 5.00 -17.33
C ALA A 60 -0.73 6.53 -17.27
N GLN A 61 -1.96 7.04 -17.40
CA GLN A 61 -2.22 8.48 -17.26
C GLN A 61 -2.04 8.91 -15.80
N ARG A 62 -2.56 8.14 -14.84
CA ARG A 62 -2.37 8.41 -13.41
C ARG A 62 -0.89 8.37 -13.01
N ALA A 63 -0.14 7.37 -13.49
CA ALA A 63 1.30 7.28 -13.25
C ALA A 63 2.06 8.49 -13.83
N ALA A 64 1.76 8.90 -15.07
CA ALA A 64 2.38 10.06 -15.70
C ALA A 64 2.00 11.39 -15.01
N GLN A 65 0.74 11.55 -14.59
CA GLN A 65 0.29 12.71 -13.82
C GLN A 65 0.94 12.79 -12.45
N ALA A 66 1.26 11.65 -11.84
CA ALA A 66 2.05 11.56 -10.61
C ALA A 66 3.55 11.77 -10.83
N GLY A 67 4.02 12.02 -12.07
CA GLY A 67 5.42 12.29 -12.37
C GLY A 67 6.26 11.07 -12.74
N PHE A 68 5.67 9.87 -12.86
CA PHE A 68 6.43 8.69 -13.28
C PHE A 68 6.81 8.77 -14.77
N THR A 69 8.12 8.77 -15.04
CA THR A 69 8.72 8.89 -16.39
C THR A 69 9.19 7.55 -16.96
N GLY A 70 8.95 6.43 -16.26
CA GLY A 70 9.34 5.10 -16.70
C GLY A 70 8.57 4.59 -17.91
N GLY A 71 8.98 3.42 -18.43
CA GLY A 71 8.49 2.88 -19.69
C GLY A 71 7.18 2.10 -19.54
N ALA A 72 7.27 0.88 -19.01
CA ALA A 72 6.13 -0.02 -18.89
C ALA A 72 5.42 0.19 -17.55
N VAL A 73 4.08 0.22 -17.57
CA VAL A 73 3.23 0.28 -16.37
C VAL A 73 2.17 -0.81 -16.42
N ALA A 74 1.88 -1.44 -15.28
CA ALA A 74 0.73 -2.35 -15.11
C ALA A 74 0.03 -2.11 -13.78
N GLU A 75 -1.21 -2.57 -13.67
CA GLU A 75 -2.04 -2.37 -12.48
C GLU A 75 -2.78 -3.65 -12.10
N ASN A 76 -2.87 -3.91 -10.80
CA ASN A 76 -3.84 -4.83 -10.24
C ASN A 76 -4.78 -4.05 -9.32
N VAL A 77 -6.08 -4.33 -9.42
CA VAL A 77 -7.09 -3.80 -8.50
C VAL A 77 -7.87 -4.94 -7.87
N ALA A 78 -8.37 -4.72 -6.65
CA ALA A 78 -9.26 -5.64 -5.97
C ALA A 78 -10.13 -4.89 -4.96
N ALA A 79 -11.24 -5.52 -4.58
CA ALA A 79 -12.12 -4.97 -3.57
C ALA A 79 -12.76 -6.09 -2.72
N GLY A 80 -12.94 -5.83 -1.43
CA GLY A 80 -13.58 -6.73 -0.45
C GLY A 80 -12.64 -7.60 0.39
N GLN A 81 -11.36 -7.71 0.04
CA GLN A 81 -10.38 -8.48 0.81
C GLN A 81 -9.95 -7.69 2.05
N LYS A 82 -9.91 -8.35 3.21
CA LYS A 82 -9.71 -7.67 4.50
C LYS A 82 -8.25 -7.41 4.85
N ASN A 83 -7.31 -8.06 4.17
CA ASN A 83 -5.88 -7.97 4.45
C ASN A 83 -5.04 -8.27 3.21
N VAL A 84 -3.75 -7.93 3.31
CA VAL A 84 -2.74 -8.13 2.26
C VAL A 84 -2.69 -9.58 1.77
N ASP A 85 -2.73 -10.54 2.70
CA ASP A 85 -2.59 -11.94 2.29
C ASP A 85 -3.75 -12.43 1.44
N ALA A 86 -4.97 -12.07 1.82
CA ALA A 86 -6.18 -12.42 1.10
C ALA A 86 -6.19 -11.82 -0.30
N VAL A 87 -5.75 -10.56 -0.45
CA VAL A 87 -5.73 -9.89 -1.76
C VAL A 87 -4.62 -10.41 -2.68
N VAL A 88 -3.40 -10.62 -2.17
CA VAL A 88 -2.33 -11.20 -2.98
C VAL A 88 -2.66 -12.63 -3.39
N ASN A 89 -3.21 -13.45 -2.49
CA ASN A 89 -3.70 -14.79 -2.83
C ASN A 89 -4.78 -14.75 -3.92
N SER A 90 -5.68 -13.76 -3.90
CA SER A 90 -6.70 -13.58 -4.93
C SER A 90 -6.08 -13.20 -6.28
N TRP A 91 -5.12 -12.28 -6.30
CA TRP A 91 -4.40 -11.90 -7.52
C TRP A 91 -3.57 -13.06 -8.09
N MET A 92 -2.88 -13.85 -7.26
CA MET A 92 -2.08 -14.99 -7.72
C MET A 92 -2.90 -16.14 -8.31
N LYS A 93 -4.19 -16.22 -7.97
CA LYS A 93 -5.16 -17.14 -8.58
C LYS A 93 -5.77 -16.62 -9.89
N SER A 94 -5.62 -15.33 -10.19
CA SER A 94 -6.06 -14.73 -11.45
C SER A 94 -4.91 -14.68 -12.46
N PRO A 95 -5.00 -15.35 -13.62
CA PRO A 95 -3.92 -15.35 -14.61
C PRO A 95 -3.49 -13.95 -15.06
N GLY A 96 -4.44 -13.00 -15.16
CA GLY A 96 -4.16 -11.61 -15.53
C GLY A 96 -3.34 -10.88 -14.46
N HIS A 97 -3.80 -10.93 -13.21
CA HIS A 97 -3.13 -10.24 -12.11
C HIS A 97 -1.78 -10.87 -11.73
N ARG A 98 -1.72 -12.21 -11.76
CA ARG A 98 -0.48 -12.98 -11.58
C ARG A 98 0.59 -12.58 -12.60
N ARG A 99 0.21 -12.38 -13.86
CA ARG A 99 1.16 -11.96 -14.91
C ARG A 99 1.77 -10.59 -14.59
N ASN A 100 1.02 -9.66 -13.99
CA ASN A 100 1.55 -8.36 -13.59
C ASN A 100 2.54 -8.50 -12.42
N ILE A 101 2.18 -9.27 -11.38
CA ILE A 101 3.06 -9.52 -10.21
C ILE A 101 4.41 -10.13 -10.63
N LEU A 102 4.38 -11.06 -11.59
CA LEU A 102 5.55 -11.77 -12.10
C LEU A 102 6.15 -11.11 -13.36
N GLY A 103 5.74 -9.88 -13.69
CA GLY A 103 6.21 -9.18 -14.87
C GLY A 103 7.63 -8.60 -14.71
N ASP A 104 8.20 -8.18 -15.84
CA ASP A 104 9.51 -7.53 -15.94
C ASP A 104 9.41 -6.04 -15.54
N TYR A 105 9.31 -5.83 -14.23
CA TYR A 105 9.22 -4.54 -13.55
C TYR A 105 10.33 -4.41 -12.51
N THR A 106 10.67 -3.17 -12.17
CA THR A 106 11.74 -2.81 -11.24
C THR A 106 11.25 -2.04 -10.02
N VAL A 107 10.08 -1.39 -10.15
CA VAL A 107 9.51 -0.49 -9.15
C VAL A 107 8.02 -0.73 -8.96
N PHE A 108 7.49 -0.30 -7.83
CA PHE A 108 6.17 -0.67 -7.33
C PHE A 108 5.54 0.44 -6.48
N GLY A 109 4.22 0.53 -6.52
CA GLY A 109 3.39 1.29 -5.58
C GLY A 109 2.17 0.49 -5.18
N ALA A 110 1.69 0.65 -3.95
CA ALA A 110 0.50 -0.04 -3.46
C ALA A 110 -0.34 0.81 -2.51
N ALA A 111 -1.65 0.79 -2.72
CA ALA A 111 -2.58 1.55 -1.90
C ALA A 111 -3.72 0.69 -1.38
N TYR A 112 -4.24 1.14 -0.25
CA TYR A 112 -5.41 0.60 0.39
C TYR A 112 -6.30 1.77 0.80
N ALA A 113 -7.60 1.66 0.53
CA ALA A 113 -8.60 2.61 0.97
C ALA A 113 -9.76 1.86 1.62
N TYR A 114 -10.24 2.40 2.74
CA TYR A 114 -11.41 1.88 3.45
C TYR A 114 -12.55 2.89 3.42
N ASN A 115 -13.73 2.44 3.01
CA ASN A 115 -14.96 3.23 3.09
C ASN A 115 -16.10 2.36 3.61
N SER A 116 -16.54 2.57 4.85
CA SER A 116 -17.62 1.79 5.48
C SER A 116 -18.96 1.90 4.74
N ALA A 117 -19.19 2.99 4.00
CA ALA A 117 -20.40 3.22 3.19
C ALA A 117 -20.32 2.57 1.79
N SER A 118 -19.12 2.16 1.35
CA SER A 118 -18.94 1.45 0.08
C SER A 118 -19.39 -0.01 0.18
N LYS A 119 -19.97 -0.56 -0.90
CA LYS A 119 -20.36 -1.96 -1.05
C LYS A 119 -19.21 -2.91 -0.70
N TYR A 120 -18.00 -2.55 -1.11
CA TYR A 120 -16.83 -3.41 -0.98
C TYR A 120 -16.08 -3.21 0.32
N LYS A 121 -16.23 -2.04 0.96
CA LYS A 121 -15.53 -1.56 2.17
C LYS A 121 -14.02 -1.42 2.04
N HIS A 122 -13.35 -2.38 1.43
CA HIS A 122 -11.91 -2.45 1.24
C HIS A 122 -11.60 -2.33 -0.25
N SER A 123 -10.73 -1.39 -0.63
CA SER A 123 -10.22 -1.20 -1.99
C SER A 123 -8.70 -1.32 -1.98
N TRP A 124 -8.15 -2.07 -2.93
CA TRP A 124 -6.71 -2.32 -3.06
C TRP A 124 -6.24 -2.04 -4.48
N THR A 125 -5.10 -1.36 -4.61
CA THR A 125 -4.44 -1.12 -5.89
C THR A 125 -2.95 -1.45 -5.78
N GLN A 126 -2.41 -2.12 -6.81
CA GLN A 126 -0.98 -2.21 -7.07
C GLN A 126 -0.67 -1.57 -8.41
N VAL A 127 0.40 -0.80 -8.49
CA VAL A 127 0.94 -0.27 -9.74
C VAL A 127 2.39 -0.71 -9.87
N PHE A 128 2.72 -1.29 -11.02
CA PHE A 128 4.06 -1.80 -11.34
C PHE A 128 4.67 -0.93 -12.42
N GLY A 129 5.99 -0.67 -12.32
CA GLY A 129 6.72 0.13 -13.30
C GLY A 129 8.07 -0.48 -13.69
N ARG A 130 8.51 -0.20 -14.92
CA ARG A 130 9.87 -0.49 -15.39
C ARG A 130 10.63 0.82 -15.62
N GLY A 131 11.78 0.96 -14.98
CA GLY A 131 12.56 2.21 -14.97
C GLY A 131 12.08 3.19 -13.89
N GLY A 132 12.45 4.48 -14.03
CA GLY A 132 12.15 5.52 -13.04
C GLY A 132 13.13 5.54 -11.87
N ASN A 133 14.42 5.69 -12.15
CA ASN A 133 15.46 5.67 -11.10
C ASN A 133 15.54 7.01 -10.33
N ASP A 134 14.67 7.95 -10.65
CA ASP A 134 14.82 9.36 -10.27
C ASP A 134 14.28 9.62 -8.85
N ASP A 135 13.39 8.74 -8.35
CA ASP A 135 12.79 8.81 -7.01
C ASP A 135 12.88 7.47 -6.25
N ILE A 136 14.03 6.79 -6.34
CA ILE A 136 14.32 5.66 -5.45
C ILE A 136 14.56 6.26 -4.07
N ASP A 137 13.53 6.25 -3.24
CA ASP A 137 13.63 6.61 -1.83
C ASP A 137 14.78 5.78 -1.22
N ASP A 138 15.86 6.46 -0.86
CA ASP A 138 17.02 5.89 -0.15
C ASP A 138 16.48 5.12 1.07
N GLU A 139 17.02 3.93 1.32
CA GLU A 139 16.50 2.97 2.31
C GLU A 139 16.58 3.48 3.77
N ASN A 140 16.96 4.75 3.94
CA ASN A 140 17.14 5.47 5.19
C ASN A 140 15.95 6.37 5.61
N ASP A 141 14.94 6.60 4.75
CA ASP A 141 13.83 7.54 5.05
C ASP A 141 12.45 6.86 5.16
N ILE A 142 12.42 5.57 5.47
CA ILE A 142 11.19 4.89 5.88
C ILE A 142 10.98 5.15 7.39
N PRO A 143 9.99 5.95 7.82
CA PRO A 143 9.84 6.35 9.23
C PRO A 143 9.46 5.21 10.20
N TRP A 144 9.35 3.97 9.73
CA TRP A 144 9.08 2.81 10.58
C TRP A 144 10.23 1.79 10.67
N ALA A 145 11.28 1.93 9.86
CA ALA A 145 12.41 0.99 9.87
C ALA A 145 13.53 1.36 10.88
N SER A 146 13.41 2.47 11.59
CA SER A 146 14.38 2.89 12.61
C SER A 146 14.08 2.32 14.01
N THR A 147 13.81 1.02 14.11
CA THR A 147 14.06 0.29 15.36
C THR A 147 14.99 -0.87 15.04
N GLY A 148 16.29 -0.61 15.19
CA GLY A 148 17.30 -1.64 15.19
C GLY A 148 16.97 -2.68 16.26
N HIS A 149 16.63 -3.89 15.83
CA HIS A 149 16.77 -5.08 16.64
C HIS A 149 18.07 -5.76 16.20
N ASP A 150 19.14 -5.38 16.89
CA ASP A 150 20.36 -6.16 16.97
C ASP A 150 20.03 -7.48 17.67
N PHE A 151 19.91 -8.56 16.88
CA PHE A 151 19.79 -9.91 17.40
C PHE A 151 21.20 -10.46 17.64
N SER A 152 21.63 -10.43 18.89
CA SER A 152 22.70 -11.29 19.41
C SER A 152 22.21 -11.96 20.70
N PRO A 153 22.25 -13.30 20.83
CA PRO A 153 21.64 -14.02 21.96
C PRO A 153 22.61 -14.27 23.13
N GLU A 154 22.01 -14.66 24.28
CA GLU A 154 22.59 -15.12 25.56
C GLU A 154 23.00 -13.99 26.54
N SER A 155 22.66 -13.94 27.83
CA SER A 155 22.31 -14.93 28.85
C SER A 155 21.47 -14.33 30.01
N THR A 156 20.71 -15.22 30.65
CA THR A 156 19.99 -15.18 31.94
C THR A 156 20.37 -14.15 33.02
N GLU A 157 19.36 -13.60 33.73
CA GLU A 157 19.07 -13.86 35.16
C GLU A 157 17.76 -13.17 35.63
N GLU A 158 17.08 -13.84 36.57
CA GLU A 158 15.79 -13.48 37.19
C GLU A 158 15.94 -12.40 38.29
N ASP A 159 14.95 -11.53 38.49
CA ASP A 159 14.48 -11.20 39.84
C ASP A 159 13.05 -10.59 39.85
N SER A 160 12.29 -11.07 40.82
CA SER A 160 10.96 -10.74 41.33
C SER A 160 10.83 -9.27 41.83
N THR A 161 9.69 -8.57 41.99
CA THR A 161 8.38 -8.88 42.56
C THR A 161 7.41 -7.68 42.36
N SER A 162 6.10 -7.95 42.46
CA SER A 162 4.99 -7.09 42.96
C SER A 162 4.27 -6.07 42.04
N GLU A 163 3.02 -6.40 41.71
CA GLU A 163 1.89 -5.50 41.38
C GLU A 163 1.05 -5.20 42.66
N PRO A 164 -0.11 -4.49 42.64
CA PRO A 164 -0.69 -3.57 41.62
C PRO A 164 -1.17 -2.22 42.23
N ASP A 165 -1.61 -1.25 41.40
CA ASP A 165 -2.97 -0.68 41.53
C ASP A 165 -3.35 0.42 40.51
N SER A 166 -4.55 0.22 39.95
CA SER A 166 -5.64 1.20 39.83
C SER A 166 -5.73 2.25 38.70
N ILE A 167 -6.69 1.97 37.80
CA ILE A 167 -7.80 2.84 37.33
C ILE A 167 -7.46 4.16 36.61
N TYR A 168 -7.71 4.21 35.29
CA TYR A 168 -8.44 5.34 34.70
C TYR A 168 -9.17 4.98 33.40
N GLN A 169 -10.49 4.89 33.49
CA GLN A 169 -11.43 4.94 32.36
C GLN A 169 -11.64 6.41 31.97
N ARG A 170 -11.55 6.75 30.68
CA ARG A 170 -12.25 7.91 30.11
C ARG A 170 -12.74 7.61 28.70
N GLN A 171 -14.07 7.59 28.58
CA GLN A 171 -14.82 7.76 27.34
C GLN A 171 -14.51 9.12 26.71
N ARG A 172 -14.38 9.19 25.38
CA ARG A 172 -14.66 10.42 24.63
C ARG A 172 -15.08 10.13 23.17
N SER A 173 -16.35 10.43 22.93
CA SER A 173 -17.05 10.87 21.71
C SER A 173 -16.62 10.34 20.35
N GLU A 174 -17.58 9.68 19.71
CA GLU A 174 -17.74 9.54 18.27
C GLU A 174 -17.63 10.91 17.58
N GLU A 175 -16.61 11.10 16.75
CA GLU A 175 -16.49 12.26 15.87
C GLU A 175 -16.78 11.79 14.45
N GLU A 176 -17.94 12.23 13.97
CA GLU A 176 -18.51 12.00 12.65
C GLU A 176 -17.53 12.48 11.57
N THR A 177 -16.77 11.55 10.97
CA THR A 177 -15.79 11.89 9.94
C THR A 177 -16.52 12.12 8.62
N THR A 178 -16.85 13.37 8.32
CA THR A 178 -17.23 13.78 6.97
C THR A 178 -16.01 13.56 6.07
N VAL A 179 -16.04 12.50 5.27
CA VAL A 179 -15.03 12.23 4.24
C VAL A 179 -15.13 13.34 3.19
N LYS A 180 -14.13 14.23 3.17
CA LYS A 180 -13.97 15.19 2.07
C LYS A 180 -13.75 14.39 0.79
N ILE A 181 -14.63 14.59 -0.18
CA ILE A 181 -14.47 14.06 -1.54
C ILE A 181 -13.22 14.73 -2.12
N VAL A 182 -12.09 14.01 -2.12
CA VAL A 182 -10.90 14.42 -2.87
C VAL A 182 -11.15 13.98 -4.31
N THR A 183 -11.69 14.89 -5.11
CA THR A 183 -11.61 14.74 -6.57
C THR A 183 -10.13 14.76 -6.94
N CYS A 184 -9.65 13.76 -7.69
CA CYS A 184 -8.25 13.61 -8.16
C CYS A 184 -7.87 14.69 -9.21
N THR A 185 -8.40 15.91 -9.06
CA THR A 185 -8.10 17.10 -9.88
C THR A 185 -7.04 17.99 -9.22
N SER A 186 -6.63 17.68 -7.99
CA SER A 186 -5.66 18.48 -7.25
C SER A 186 -4.81 17.61 -6.31
N CYS A 187 -3.92 16.80 -6.89
CA CYS A 187 -2.61 16.58 -6.27
C CYS A 187 -1.84 17.91 -6.38
N TRP A 188 -2.12 18.84 -5.47
CA TRP A 188 -1.28 20.02 -5.29
C TRP A 188 -0.18 19.67 -4.28
N CYS A 189 1.05 19.89 -4.72
CA CYS A 189 2.28 19.77 -3.95
C CYS A 189 2.18 20.50 -2.60
N PHE A 190 2.67 19.86 -1.54
CA PHE A 190 3.14 20.54 -0.34
C PHE A 190 4.52 19.99 0.02
N TRP A 191 5.55 20.69 -0.47
CA TRP A 191 6.81 20.89 0.25
C TRP A 191 6.90 22.39 0.49
N GLY A 192 6.96 22.77 1.76
CA GLY A 192 7.20 24.12 2.26
C GLY A 192 8.08 24.03 3.49
#